data_AF-A0A958BZ36-F1
#
_entry.id   AF-A0A958BZ36-F1
#
_cell.length_a   1.000
_cell.length_b   1.000
_cell.length_c   1.000
_cell.angle_alpha   90.00
_cell.angle_beta   90.00
_cell.angle_gamma   90.00
#
_symmetry.space_group_name_H-M   'P 1'
#
loop_
_entity.id
_entity.type
_entity.pdbx_description
1 polymer ?
#
loop_
_entity_poly.entity_id
_entity_poly.type
_entity_poly.pdbx_seq_one_letter_code
_entity_poly.pdbx_strand_id
1 'polypeptide(L)'
;LRAAFNPNSPTPYDKRFDEVRKAPLLILDDLGTESATPWAEEKLYQLFNHRYNGRLPTVITMAKDVDMKPRLKSLILDVGRCTPFEILAPSYRGLPTRNTSRPRTTRRTSRR
;
A
#
# COMPACT_ATOMS: atom_id res chain seq x y z
N LEU A 1 -6.91 8.95 -4.90
CA LEU A 1 -6.81 8.76 -6.37
C LEU A 1 -8.13 8.50 -7.09
N ARG A 2 -9.23 8.12 -6.41
CA ARG A 2 -10.57 8.02 -7.02
C ARG A 2 -11.22 9.36 -7.41
N ALA A 3 -10.77 10.49 -6.85
CA ALA A 3 -11.31 11.82 -7.14
C ALA A 3 -10.97 12.37 -8.55
N ALA A 4 -10.18 11.62 -9.35
CA ALA A 4 -9.90 11.96 -10.74
C ALA A 4 -10.79 11.24 -11.77
N PHE A 5 -11.75 10.40 -11.34
CA PHE A 5 -12.69 9.70 -12.21
C PHE A 5 -13.90 10.57 -12.59
N ASN A 6 -13.65 11.71 -13.25
CA ASN A 6 -14.70 12.46 -13.93
C ASN A 6 -14.53 12.31 -15.45
N PRO A 7 -15.43 11.63 -16.18
CA PRO A 7 -15.37 11.51 -17.63
C PRO A 7 -15.51 12.87 -18.36
N ASN A 8 -15.88 13.94 -17.66
CA ASN A 8 -15.93 15.31 -18.18
C ASN A 8 -14.68 16.15 -17.86
N SER A 9 -13.55 15.54 -17.46
CA SER A 9 -12.33 16.30 -17.19
C SER A 9 -11.70 16.81 -18.51
N PRO A 10 -11.47 18.13 -18.66
CA PRO A 10 -10.92 18.71 -19.89
C PRO A 10 -9.44 18.38 -20.14
N THR A 11 -8.80 17.63 -19.24
CA THR A 11 -7.44 17.10 -19.43
C THR A 11 -7.54 15.68 -19.98
N PRO A 12 -7.03 15.40 -21.19
CA PRO A 12 -6.97 14.04 -21.72
C PRO A 12 -6.29 13.13 -20.70
N TYR A 13 -6.88 11.95 -20.46
CA TYR A 13 -6.35 10.92 -19.56
C TYR A 13 -4.84 10.71 -19.74
N ASP A 14 -4.38 10.72 -20.99
CA ASP A 14 -2.98 10.53 -21.36
C ASP A 14 -2.05 11.61 -20.78
N LYS A 15 -2.49 12.88 -20.69
CA LYS A 15 -1.67 13.95 -20.10
C LYS A 15 -1.45 13.72 -18.60
N ARG A 16 -2.51 13.37 -17.87
CA ARG A 16 -2.39 13.08 -16.43
C ARG A 16 -1.55 11.84 -16.16
N PHE A 17 -1.74 10.79 -16.97
CA PHE A 17 -0.92 9.59 -16.86
C PHE A 17 0.56 9.91 -17.14
N ASP A 18 0.83 10.76 -18.13
CA ASP A 18 2.18 11.24 -18.43
C ASP A 18 2.79 12.07 -17.31
N GLU A 19 2.02 12.94 -16.66
CA GLU A 19 2.46 13.72 -15.49
C GLU A 19 2.87 12.78 -14.33
N VAL A 20 2.03 11.79 -14.01
CA VAL A 20 2.34 10.78 -12.99
C VAL A 20 3.59 9.98 -13.36
N ARG A 21 3.69 9.58 -14.63
CA ARG A 21 4.81 8.81 -15.15
C ARG A 21 6.14 9.59 -15.07
N LYS A 22 6.11 10.90 -15.35
CA LYS A 22 7.28 11.80 -15.38
C LYS A 22 7.53 12.53 -14.06
N ALA A 23 6.71 12.31 -13.04
CA ALA A 23 6.86 12.96 -11.75
C ALA A 23 8.28 12.74 -11.18
N PRO A 24 8.94 13.78 -10.67
CA PRO A 24 10.31 13.69 -10.15
C PRO A 24 10.40 12.75 -8.94
N LEU A 25 9.33 12.66 -8.15
CA LEU A 25 9.14 11.68 -7.10
C LEU A 25 7.68 11.20 -7.15
N LEU A 26 7.49 9.89 -7.13
CA LEU A 26 6.17 9.27 -7.08
C LEU A 26 6.06 8.41 -5.82
N ILE A 27 5.02 8.65 -5.03
CA ILE A 27 4.68 7.82 -3.87
C ILE A 27 3.34 7.15 -4.17
N LEU A 28 3.34 5.83 -4.19
CA LEU A 28 2.14 5.00 -4.36
C LEU A 28 1.84 4.30 -3.04
N ASP A 29 0.66 4.60 -2.49
CA ASP A 29 0.22 4.03 -1.23
C ASP A 29 -0.67 2.80 -1.46
N ASP A 30 -0.56 1.80 -0.58
CA ASP A 30 -1.42 0.63 -0.45
C ASP A 30 -1.58 -0.21 -1.74
N LEU A 31 -0.47 -0.50 -2.41
CA LEU A 31 -0.46 -1.28 -3.64
C LEU A 31 -0.85 -2.74 -3.38
N GLY A 32 -1.83 -3.24 -4.13
CA GLY A 32 -2.25 -4.65 -4.11
C GLY A 32 -3.43 -4.98 -3.19
N THR A 33 -3.95 -3.98 -2.48
CA THR A 33 -5.19 -4.10 -1.68
C THR A 33 -6.46 -3.91 -2.53
N GLU A 34 -6.30 -3.53 -3.80
CA GLU A 34 -7.41 -3.26 -4.74
C GLU A 34 -7.69 -4.43 -5.69
N SER A 35 -8.97 -4.68 -6.02
CA SER A 35 -9.34 -5.52 -7.17
C SER A 35 -9.01 -4.80 -8.48
N ALA A 36 -7.79 -4.95 -8.96
CA ALA A 36 -7.34 -4.29 -10.18
C ALA A 36 -8.05 -4.90 -11.40
N THR A 37 -8.72 -4.05 -12.19
CA THR A 37 -9.21 -4.46 -13.52
C THR A 37 -8.03 -4.76 -14.45
N PRO A 38 -8.18 -5.57 -15.51
CA PRO A 38 -7.08 -5.85 -16.44
C PRO A 38 -6.43 -4.57 -17.00
N TRP A 39 -7.24 -3.55 -17.24
CA TRP A 39 -6.76 -2.23 -17.67
C TRP A 39 -5.94 -1.51 -16.59
N ALA A 40 -6.38 -1.54 -15.32
CA ALA A 40 -5.62 -0.93 -14.23
C ALA A 40 -4.25 -1.60 -14.05
N GLU A 41 -4.20 -2.93 -14.17
CA GLU A 41 -2.95 -3.68 -14.12
C GLU A 41 -2.02 -3.33 -15.28
N GLU A 42 -2.56 -3.20 -16.50
CA GLU A 42 -1.78 -2.78 -17.66
C GLU A 42 -1.18 -1.39 -17.44
N LYS A 43 -1.96 -0.46 -16.90
CA LYS A 43 -1.48 0.90 -16.60
C LYS A 43 -0.44 0.94 -15.49
N LEU A 44 -0.60 0.14 -14.43
CA LEU A 44 0.43 -0.03 -13.41
C LEU A 44 1.72 -0.59 -14.02
N TYR A 45 1.62 -1.60 -14.89
CA TYR A 45 2.78 -2.13 -15.58
C TYR A 45 3.47 -1.10 -16.47
N GLN A 46 2.72 -0.33 -17.26
CA GLN A 46 3.26 0.76 -18.08
C GLN A 46 3.98 1.81 -17.22
N LEU A 47 3.39 2.20 -16.08
CA LEU A 47 3.94 3.17 -15.15
C LEU A 47 5.25 2.66 -14.53
N PHE A 48 5.23 1.48 -13.92
CA PHE A 48 6.41 0.92 -13.25
C PHE A 48 7.53 0.62 -14.24
N ASN A 49 7.22 0.05 -15.40
CA ASN A 49 8.25 -0.23 -16.40
C ASN A 49 8.94 1.05 -16.88
N HIS A 50 8.19 2.14 -17.10
CA HIS A 50 8.80 3.41 -17.47
C HIS A 50 9.74 3.94 -16.37
N ARG A 51 9.26 3.98 -15.12
CA ARG A 51 10.04 4.53 -14.00
C ARG A 51 11.23 3.66 -13.64
N TYR A 52 11.09 2.33 -13.73
CA TYR A 52 12.15 1.36 -13.52
C TYR A 52 13.28 1.49 -14.56
N ASN A 53 12.93 1.71 -15.83
CA ASN A 53 13.92 1.92 -16.89
C ASN A 53 14.56 3.31 -16.84
N GLY A 54 13.78 4.34 -16.52
CA GLY A 54 14.25 5.71 -16.36
C GLY A 54 14.95 6.01 -15.03
N ARG A 55 15.04 5.01 -14.13
CA ARG A 55 15.57 5.15 -12.76
C ARG A 55 14.95 6.32 -11.99
N LEU A 56 13.63 6.50 -12.16
CA LEU A 56 12.92 7.62 -11.52
C LEU A 56 12.55 7.28 -10.06
N PRO A 57 12.82 8.17 -9.09
CA PRO A 57 12.55 7.94 -7.67
C PRO A 57 11.10 7.55 -7.40
N THR A 58 10.87 6.37 -6.82
CA THR A 58 9.53 5.86 -6.56
C THR A 58 9.49 5.18 -5.19
N VAL A 59 8.49 5.52 -4.38
CA VAL A 59 8.20 4.85 -3.11
C VAL A 59 6.87 4.13 -3.25
N ILE A 60 6.82 2.88 -2.80
CA ILE A 60 5.63 2.04 -2.86
C ILE A 60 5.41 1.48 -1.46
N THR A 61 4.19 1.60 -0.94
CA THR A 61 3.75 0.85 0.24
C THR A 61 2.81 -0.26 -0.22
N MET A 62 2.90 -1.42 0.41
CA MET A 62 2.05 -2.57 0.13
C MET A 62 1.94 -3.44 1.37
N ALA A 63 0.88 -4.24 1.49
CA ALA A 63 0.82 -5.25 2.54
C ALA A 63 1.80 -6.40 2.24
N LYS A 64 2.30 -7.05 3.30
CA LYS A 64 3.32 -8.11 3.21
C LYS A 64 2.89 -9.28 2.31
N ASP A 65 1.63 -9.69 2.44
CA ASP A 65 1.08 -10.88 1.77
C ASP A 65 0.23 -10.53 0.54
N VAL A 66 0.53 -9.42 -0.13
CA VAL A 66 -0.16 -9.04 -1.38
C VAL A 66 0.09 -10.08 -2.47
N ASP A 67 -1.00 -10.64 -2.99
CA ASP A 67 -0.92 -11.38 -4.24
C ASP A 67 -0.80 -10.41 -5.42
N MET A 68 0.29 -10.55 -6.17
CA MET A 68 0.63 -9.66 -7.27
C MET A 68 1.19 -10.48 -8.41
N LYS A 69 0.88 -10.05 -9.64
CA LYS A 69 1.31 -10.74 -10.84
C LYS A 69 2.84 -10.84 -10.92
N PRO A 70 3.40 -11.98 -11.37
CA PRO A 70 4.83 -12.22 -11.39
C PRO A 70 5.64 -11.11 -12.07
N ARG A 71 5.14 -10.56 -13.19
CA ARG A 71 5.83 -9.49 -13.93
C ARG A 71 5.99 -8.20 -13.14
N LEU A 72 4.99 -7.82 -12.33
CA LEU A 72 5.06 -6.63 -11.49
C LEU A 72 5.97 -6.87 -10.28
N LYS A 73 5.89 -8.06 -9.67
CA LYS A 73 6.79 -8.48 -8.58
C LYS A 73 8.25 -8.38 -9.01
N SER A 74 8.59 -8.85 -10.21
CA SER A 74 9.96 -8.76 -10.74
C SER A 74 10.48 -7.33 -10.91
N LEU A 75 9.61 -6.34 -11.15
CA LEU A 75 10.03 -4.95 -11.31
C LEU A 75 10.21 -4.24 -9.95
N ILE A 76 9.28 -4.47 -9.02
CA ILE A 76 9.22 -3.73 -7.75
C ILE A 76 10.11 -4.36 -6.67
N LEU A 77 10.37 -5.67 -6.76
CA LEU A 77 11.21 -6.42 -5.82
C LEU A 77 12.60 -6.74 -6.37
N ASP A 78 13.01 -6.11 -7.48
CA ASP A 78 14.37 -6.23 -7.99
C ASP A 78 15.36 -5.58 -7.02
N VAL A 79 16.06 -6.39 -6.23
CA VAL A 79 17.07 -5.95 -5.26
C VAL A 79 18.24 -5.17 -5.88
N GLY A 80 18.46 -5.28 -7.19
CA GLY A 80 19.46 -4.49 -7.90
C GLY A 80 19.04 -3.05 -8.17
N ARG A 81 17.74 -2.72 -8.06
CA ARG A 81 17.20 -1.37 -8.32
C ARG A 81 16.29 -0.82 -7.23
N CYS A 82 15.74 -1.68 -6.39
CA CYS A 82 14.78 -1.36 -5.35
C CYS A 82 15.31 -1.79 -3.98
N THR A 83 14.99 -1.01 -2.96
CA THR A 83 15.34 -1.33 -1.57
C THR A 83 14.06 -1.71 -0.82
N PRO A 84 13.75 -3.00 -0.66
CA PRO A 84 12.60 -3.42 0.13
C PRO A 84 12.84 -3.05 1.60
N PHE A 85 11.84 -2.46 2.24
CA PHE A 85 11.87 -2.12 3.65
C PHE A 85 10.61 -2.62 4.34
N GLU A 86 10.77 -3.56 5.27
CA GLU A 86 9.66 -4.11 6.03
C GLU A 86 9.37 -3.25 7.26
N ILE A 87 8.10 -2.84 7.43
CA ILE A 87 7.65 -2.11 8.62
C ILE A 87 7.36 -3.14 9.72
N LEU A 88 8.27 -3.27 10.68
CA LEU A 88 8.15 -4.18 11.82
C LEU A 88 7.35 -3.59 13.00
N ALA A 89 6.90 -2.34 12.87
CA ALA A 89 6.15 -1.67 13.91
C ALA A 89 4.74 -2.30 14.10
N PRO A 90 4.24 -2.40 15.35
CA PRO A 90 2.87 -2.85 15.61
C PRO A 90 1.85 -1.83 15.09
N SER A 91 0.58 -2.27 14.96
CA SER A 91 -0.51 -1.39 14.54
C SER A 91 -0.67 -0.19 15.49
N TYR A 92 -0.69 1.02 14.93
CA TYR A 92 -0.92 2.26 15.65
C TYR A 92 -2.40 2.57 15.92
N ARG A 93 -3.34 1.76 15.40
CA ARG A 93 -4.80 2.01 15.53
C ARG A 93 -5.39 1.65 16.91
N GLY A 94 -4.53 1.55 17.92
CA GLY A 94 -4.89 1.14 19.28
C GLY A 94 -4.74 -0.36 19.46
N LEU A 95 -3.83 -0.76 20.34
CA LEU A 95 -3.86 -2.12 20.91
C LEU A 95 -5.19 -2.27 21.65
N PRO A 96 -5.92 -3.40 21.51
CA PRO A 96 -6.97 -3.70 22.47
C PRO A 96 -6.31 -3.71 23.84
N THR A 97 -6.74 -2.80 24.73
CA THR A 97 -6.37 -2.84 26.14
C THR A 97 -6.71 -4.23 26.63
N ARG A 98 -5.69 -5.07 26.83
CA ARG A 98 -5.83 -6.39 27.44
C ARG A 98 -6.46 -6.13 28.80
N ASN A 99 -7.77 -6.34 28.88
CA ASN A 99 -8.55 -6.15 30.09
C ASN A 99 -8.07 -7.22 31.07
N THR A 100 -7.04 -6.91 31.85
CA THR A 100 -6.62 -7.77 32.95
C THR A 100 -7.74 -7.72 33.98
N SER A 101 -8.71 -8.62 33.84
CA SER A 101 -9.69 -8.89 34.87
C SER A 101 -8.95 -9.21 36.16
N ARG A 102 -8.84 -8.22 37.05
CA ARG A 102 -8.39 -8.42 38.42
C ARG A 102 -9.24 -9.55 39.02
N PRO A 103 -8.65 -10.58 39.65
CA PRO A 103 -9.44 -11.58 40.34
C PRO A 103 -10.26 -10.88 41.44
N ARG A 104 -11.59 -11.00 41.39
CA ARG A 104 -12.47 -10.54 42.48
C ARG A 104 -12.13 -11.37 43.72
N THR A 105 -11.48 -10.76 44.71
CA THR A 105 -11.34 -11.32 46.05
C THR A 105 -12.72 -11.49 46.66
N THR A 106 -13.20 -12.72 46.75
CA THR A 106 -14.38 -13.08 47.54
C THR A 106 -14.01 -13.02 49.02
N ARG A 107 -14.45 -11.95 49.68
CA ARG A 107 -14.33 -11.78 51.13
C ARG A 107 -15.33 -12.73 51.80
N ARG A 108 -14.86 -13.91 52.26
CA ARG A 108 -15.65 -14.85 53.09
C ARG A 108 -16.01 -14.17 54.41
N THR A 109 -17.29 -13.86 54.59
CA THR A 109 -17.86 -13.51 55.90
C THR A 109 -18.00 -14.78 56.74
N SER A 110 -17.22 -14.88 57.80
CA SER A 110 -17.47 -15.80 58.92
C SER A 110 -18.59 -15.18 59.76
N ARG A 111 -19.77 -15.81 59.79
CA ARG A 111 -20.76 -15.59 60.85
C ARG A 111 -20.54 -16.66 61.91
N ARG A 112 -20.38 -16.19 63.15
CA ARG A 112 -20.58 -16.95 64.39
C ARG A 112 -22.06 -17.27 64.57
#